data_AF-A0A6N6L4Z6-F1
#
_entry.id   AF-A0A6N6L4Z6-F1
#
_cell.length_a   1.000
_cell.length_b   1.000
_cell.length_c   1.000
_cell.angle_alpha   90.00
_cell.angle_beta   90.00
_cell.angle_gamma   90.00
#
_symmetry.space_group_name_H-M   'P 1'
#
loop_
_entity.id
_entity.type
_entity.pdbx_description
1 polymer ?
#
loop_
_entity_poly.entity_id
_entity_poly.type
_entity_poly.pdbx_seq_one_letter_code
_entity_poly.pdbx_strand_id
1 'polypeptide(L)'
;MVDIVVRSVLGPWGSALLDAYIQNSLWINSILVIYALVVIFSRRNYARILKQFTQHLSATNTFKKHKTKHIQKQLQKAKIPWDDALGFSSFPFIAPPGSLCLYSSNLKSLQKTMSDEILAETIAQSN
;
A
#
# COMPACT_ATOMS: atom_id res chain seq x y z
N MET A 1 -31.14 -22.43 -15.17
CA MET A 1 -32.19 -22.45 -14.13
C MET A 1 -32.07 -21.25 -13.18
N VAL A 2 -30.88 -20.89 -12.71
CA VAL A 2 -30.67 -19.70 -11.86
C VAL A 2 -31.04 -18.39 -12.58
N ASP A 3 -30.69 -18.24 -13.87
CA ASP A 3 -31.03 -17.08 -14.70
C ASP A 3 -32.53 -16.73 -14.75
N ILE A 4 -33.39 -17.75 -14.82
CA ILE A 4 -34.85 -17.57 -14.93
C ILE A 4 -35.41 -17.05 -13.60
N VAL A 5 -34.92 -17.57 -12.47
CA VAL A 5 -35.31 -17.13 -11.12
C VAL A 5 -34.78 -15.73 -10.83
N VAL A 6 -33.53 -15.45 -11.22
CA VAL A 6 -32.92 -14.13 -11.05
C VAL A 6 -33.66 -13.07 -11.88
N ARG A 7 -33.99 -13.36 -13.14
CA ARG A 7 -34.79 -12.48 -14.00
C ARG A 7 -36.22 -12.28 -13.50
N SER A 8 -36.86 -13.30 -12.92
CA SER A 8 -38.21 -13.16 -12.35
C SER A 8 -38.24 -12.30 -11.09
N VAL A 9 -37.17 -12.31 -10.28
CA VAL A 9 -37.05 -11.47 -9.07
C VAL A 9 -36.65 -10.04 -9.40
N LEU A 10 -35.80 -9.83 -10.40
CA LEU A 10 -35.27 -8.51 -10.79
C LEU A 10 -36.22 -7.67 -11.65
N GLY A 11 -37.26 -8.29 -12.24
CA GLY A 11 -38.15 -7.63 -13.19
C GLY A 11 -37.44 -7.16 -14.47
N PRO A 12 -38.13 -6.40 -15.34
CA PRO A 12 -37.58 -5.96 -16.63
C PRO A 12 -36.34 -5.08 -16.49
N TRP A 13 -36.33 -4.22 -15.48
CA TRP A 13 -35.25 -3.25 -15.26
C TRP A 13 -33.97 -3.92 -14.73
N GLY A 14 -34.09 -4.81 -13.73
CA GLY A 14 -32.94 -5.52 -13.20
C GLY A 14 -32.42 -6.61 -14.15
N SER A 15 -33.27 -7.18 -15.00
CA SER A 15 -32.84 -8.09 -16.08
C SER A 15 -32.00 -7.35 -17.12
N ALA A 16 -32.41 -6.13 -17.52
CA ALA A 16 -31.63 -5.30 -18.43
C ALA A 16 -30.27 -4.88 -17.84
N LEU A 17 -30.23 -4.57 -16.53
CA LEU A 17 -28.98 -4.27 -15.81
C LEU A 17 -28.06 -5.50 -15.72
N LEU A 18 -28.61 -6.69 -15.49
CA LEU A 18 -27.86 -7.94 -15.48
C LEU A 18 -27.30 -8.26 -16.88
N ASP A 19 -28.10 -8.09 -17.93
CA ASP A 19 -27.65 -8.28 -19.31
C ASP A 19 -26.53 -7.29 -19.67
N ALA A 20 -26.65 -6.03 -19.26
CA ALA A 20 -25.58 -5.03 -19.40
C ALA A 20 -24.31 -5.42 -18.61
N TYR A 21 -24.46 -5.97 -17.40
CA TYR A 21 -23.33 -6.48 -16.62
C TYR A 21 -22.67 -7.69 -17.28
N ILE A 22 -23.44 -8.67 -17.76
CA ILE A 22 -22.92 -9.86 -18.43
C ILE A 22 -22.17 -9.46 -19.70
N GLN A 23 -22.74 -8.57 -20.51
CA GLN A 23 -22.12 -8.08 -21.74
C GLN A 23 -20.80 -7.34 -21.47
N ASN A 24 -20.69 -6.62 -20.36
CA ASN A 24 -19.48 -5.88 -19.96
C ASN A 24 -18.64 -6.60 -18.90
N SER A 25 -18.98 -7.84 -18.55
CA SER A 25 -18.40 -8.56 -17.41
C SER A 25 -16.89 -8.71 -17.56
N LEU A 26 -16.42 -8.96 -18.78
CA LEU A 26 -15.00 -9.05 -19.09
C LEU A 26 -14.28 -7.73 -18.82
N TRP A 27 -14.86 -6.58 -19.17
CA TRP A 27 -14.30 -5.26 -18.89
C TRP A 27 -14.26 -4.97 -17.40
N ILE A 28 -15.35 -5.22 -16.69
CA ILE A 28 -15.45 -5.00 -15.24
C ILE A 28 -14.42 -5.86 -14.49
N ASN A 29 -14.35 -7.15 -14.83
CA ASN A 29 -13.38 -8.07 -14.23
C ASN A 29 -11.94 -7.69 -14.58
N SER A 30 -11.69 -7.25 -15.81
CA SER A 30 -10.36 -6.78 -16.21
C SER A 30 -9.92 -5.56 -15.40
N ILE A 31 -10.81 -4.60 -15.17
CA ILE A 31 -10.53 -3.42 -14.32
C ILE A 31 -10.21 -3.86 -12.89
N LEU A 32 -10.99 -4.80 -12.32
CA LEU A 32 -10.74 -5.34 -10.98
C LEU A 32 -9.38 -6.05 -10.88
N VAL A 33 -9.02 -6.85 -11.89
CA VAL A 33 -7.71 -7.53 -11.94
C VAL A 33 -6.57 -6.52 -12.06
N ILE A 34 -6.70 -5.52 -12.94
CA ILE A 34 -5.71 -4.45 -13.10
C ILE A 34 -5.55 -3.70 -11.77
N TYR A 35 -6.66 -3.34 -11.11
CA TYR A 35 -6.62 -2.68 -9.81
C TYR A 35 -5.90 -3.52 -8.77
N ALA A 36 -6.22 -4.82 -8.67
CA ALA A 36 -5.56 -5.74 -7.75
C ALA A 36 -4.05 -5.81 -8.03
N LEU A 37 -3.64 -5.88 -9.31
CA LEU A 37 -2.23 -5.85 -9.70
C LEU A 37 -1.55 -4.55 -9.26
N VAL A 38 -2.17 -3.40 -9.50
CA VAL A 38 -1.64 -2.09 -9.07
C VAL A 38 -1.46 -2.04 -7.56
N VAL A 39 -2.41 -2.55 -6.78
CA VAL A 39 -2.31 -2.65 -5.32
C VAL A 39 -1.13 -3.55 -4.91
N ILE A 40 -0.97 -4.70 -5.54
CA ILE A 40 0.15 -5.62 -5.26
C ILE A 40 1.49 -4.93 -5.55
N PHE A 41 1.65 -4.27 -6.70
CA PHE A 41 2.87 -3.54 -7.03
C PHE A 41 3.14 -2.39 -6.06
N SER A 42 2.10 -1.65 -5.67
CA SER A 42 2.20 -0.55 -4.70
C SER A 42 2.63 -1.03 -3.31
N ARG A 43 2.15 -2.20 -2.88
CA ARG A 43 2.57 -2.84 -1.62
C ARG A 43 4.02 -3.30 -1.68
N ARG A 44 4.43 -3.91 -2.80
CA ARG A 44 5.83 -4.30 -3.02
C ARG A 44 6.76 -3.09 -3.04
N ASN A 45 6.34 -2.00 -3.66
CA ASN A 45 7.08 -0.74 -3.69
C ASN A 45 7.21 -0.15 -2.28
N TYR A 46 6.12 -0.10 -1.51
CA TYR A 46 6.14 0.36 -0.11
C TYR A 46 7.12 -0.46 0.74
N ALA A 47 7.06 -1.80 0.67
CA ALA A 47 7.96 -2.67 1.41
C ALA A 47 9.44 -2.51 0.99
N ARG A 48 9.70 -2.27 -0.30
CA ARG A 48 11.06 -1.99 -0.81
C ARG A 48 11.59 -0.68 -0.24
N ILE A 49 10.82 0.40 -0.33
CA ILE A 49 11.20 1.71 0.21
C ILE A 49 11.46 1.58 1.71
N LEU A 50 10.54 0.96 2.46
CA LEU A 50 10.68 0.78 3.90
C LEU A 50 11.96 0.02 4.28
N LYS A 51 12.27 -1.06 3.56
CA LYS A 51 13.47 -1.86 3.80
C LYS A 51 14.75 -1.11 3.47
N GLN A 52 14.83 -0.49 2.29
CA GLN A 52 16.03 0.25 1.87
C GLN A 52 16.26 1.48 2.75
N PHE A 53 15.18 2.18 3.11
CA PHE A 53 15.24 3.36 3.96
C PHE A 53 15.66 3.02 5.38
N THR A 54 15.09 1.97 5.99
CA THR A 54 15.51 1.53 7.33
C THR A 54 16.96 1.03 7.35
N GLN A 55 17.41 0.32 6.31
CA GLN A 55 18.82 -0.06 6.15
C GLN A 55 19.74 1.16 6.04
N HIS A 56 19.37 2.16 5.23
CA HIS A 56 20.14 3.39 5.08
C HIS A 56 20.21 4.18 6.41
N LEU A 57 19.09 4.25 7.14
CA LEU A 57 19.03 4.87 8.46
C LEU A 57 19.87 4.13 9.49
N SER A 58 19.84 2.80 9.54
CA SER A 58 20.67 1.99 10.43
C SER A 58 22.16 2.02 10.09
N ALA A 59 22.52 2.24 8.83
CA ALA A 59 23.91 2.43 8.42
C ALA A 59 24.45 3.82 8.82
N THR A 60 23.61 4.85 8.71
CA THR A 60 24.00 6.25 8.98
C THR A 60 23.95 6.59 10.47
N ASN A 61 22.97 6.04 11.20
CA ASN A 61 22.80 6.23 12.63
C ASN A 61 22.92 4.89 13.33
N THR A 62 23.81 4.80 14.32
CA THR A 62 24.01 3.58 15.13
C THR A 62 22.82 3.36 16.09
N PHE A 63 21.66 3.01 15.54
CA PHE A 63 20.49 2.58 16.31
C PHE A 63 20.82 1.20 16.90
N LYS A 64 21.46 1.17 18.08
CA LYS A 64 21.73 -0.06 18.83
C LYS A 64 20.42 -0.76 19.21
N LYS A 65 20.45 -2.09 19.32
CA LYS A 65 19.33 -2.95 19.80
C LYS A 65 18.71 -2.38 21.07
N HIS A 66 17.69 -1.56 20.90
CA HIS A 66 16.97 -0.92 21.99
C HIS A 66 15.48 -1.10 21.75
N LYS A 67 14.71 -1.04 22.85
CA LYS A 67 13.24 -1.11 22.81
C LYS A 67 12.71 -0.09 21.81
N THR A 68 11.64 -0.42 21.09
CA THR A 68 10.97 0.40 20.04
C THR A 68 10.82 1.88 20.45
N LYS A 69 10.49 2.15 21.72
CA LYS A 69 10.36 3.51 22.28
C LYS A 69 11.64 4.34 22.26
N HIS A 70 12.81 3.73 22.41
CA HIS A 70 14.11 4.43 22.33
C HIS A 70 14.47 4.77 20.89
N ILE A 71 14.21 3.85 19.95
CA ILE A 71 14.42 4.06 18.51
C ILE A 71 13.49 5.19 18.02
N GLN A 72 12.22 5.21 18.43
CA GLN A 72 11.28 6.29 18.13
C GLN A 72 11.79 7.66 18.61
N LYS A 73 12.27 7.76 19.86
CA LYS A 73 12.85 9.00 20.39
C LYS A 73 14.12 9.44 19.66
N GLN A 74 14.92 8.49 19.19
CA GLN A 74 16.12 8.79 18.38
C GLN A 74 15.73 9.24 16.97
N LEU A 75 14.72 8.63 16.36
CA LEU A 75 14.16 9.04 15.06
C LEU A 75 13.58 10.45 15.11
N GLN A 76 12.84 10.81 16.17
CA GLN A 76 12.29 12.16 16.35
C GLN A 76 13.37 13.24 16.54
N LYS A 77 14.52 12.86 17.12
CA LYS A 77 15.66 13.77 17.30
C LYS A 77 16.59 13.82 16.09
N ALA A 78 16.61 12.76 15.29
CA ALA A 78 17.35 12.70 14.06
C ALA A 78 16.61 13.50 12.98
N LYS A 79 17.34 14.32 12.21
CA LYS A 79 16.79 14.87 10.97
C LYS A 79 16.70 13.73 9.97
N ILE A 80 15.53 13.11 9.85
CA ILE A 80 15.27 12.02 8.90
C ILE A 80 15.32 12.60 7.48
N PRO A 81 16.26 12.16 6.61
CA PRO A 81 16.34 12.63 5.23
C PRO A 81 15.29 11.93 4.36
N TRP A 82 14.05 12.44 4.40
CA TRP A 82 12.93 11.90 3.62
C TRP A 82 13.12 11.99 2.11
N ASP A 83 14.00 12.88 1.64
CA ASP A 83 14.36 13.00 0.23
C ASP A 83 15.05 11.74 -0.30
N ASP A 84 15.87 11.08 0.51
CA ASP A 84 16.53 9.83 0.14
C ASP A 84 15.51 8.69 0.01
N ALA A 85 14.44 8.71 0.81
CA ALA A 85 13.37 7.72 0.74
C ALA A 85 12.64 7.75 -0.62
N LEU A 86 12.51 8.93 -1.24
CA LEU A 86 11.91 9.08 -2.57
C LEU A 86 12.79 8.47 -3.66
N GLY A 87 14.12 8.55 -3.51
CA GLY A 87 15.08 7.98 -4.45
C GLY A 87 14.98 6.46 -4.59
N PHE A 88 14.45 5.77 -3.57
CA PHE A 88 14.26 4.32 -3.58
C PHE A 88 12.94 3.86 -4.23
N SER A 89 12.05 4.79 -4.59
CA SER A 89 10.75 4.45 -5.16
C SER A 89 10.86 4.03 -6.63
N SER A 90 10.40 2.82 -6.95
CA SER A 90 10.36 2.30 -8.33
C SER A 90 8.96 2.41 -8.96
N PHE A 91 7.95 2.83 -8.20
CA PHE A 91 6.55 2.87 -8.64
C PHE A 91 5.88 4.16 -8.12
N PRO A 92 5.02 4.82 -8.92
CA PRO A 92 4.43 6.09 -8.53
C PRO A 92 3.44 5.98 -7.35
N PHE A 93 3.04 4.77 -6.98
CA PHE A 93 2.11 4.52 -5.88
C PHE A 93 2.75 3.69 -4.76
N ILE A 94 2.22 3.89 -3.56
CA ILE A 94 2.54 3.14 -2.36
C ILE A 94 1.24 2.73 -1.68
N ALA A 95 1.24 1.54 -1.08
CA ALA A 95 0.11 1.05 -0.30
C ALA A 95 0.64 0.42 0.99
N PRO A 96 0.29 0.95 2.18
CA PRO A 96 0.71 0.36 3.44
C PRO A 96 0.09 -1.04 3.62
N PRO A 97 0.73 -1.91 4.42
CA PRO A 97 0.23 -3.25 4.67
C PRO A 97 -1.19 -3.20 5.26
N GLY A 98 -2.11 -4.00 4.72
CA GLY A 98 -3.51 -4.02 5.14
C GLY A 98 -4.41 -2.96 4.49
N SER A 99 -3.87 -1.95 3.79
CA SER A 99 -4.68 -0.98 3.07
C SER A 99 -4.93 -1.38 1.62
N LEU A 100 -6.16 -1.19 1.15
CA LEU A 100 -6.52 -1.27 -0.26
C LEU A 100 -6.35 0.08 -0.97
N CYS A 101 -6.09 1.16 -0.22
CA CYS A 101 -5.97 2.49 -0.78
C CYS A 101 -4.58 2.74 -1.37
N LEU A 102 -4.54 3.34 -2.55
CA LEU A 102 -3.32 3.74 -3.25
C LEU A 102 -2.98 5.18 -2.87
N TYR A 103 -1.78 5.40 -2.37
CA TYR A 103 -1.24 6.73 -2.11
C TYR A 103 -0.15 7.03 -3.13
N SER A 104 0.01 8.29 -3.53
CA SER A 104 1.13 8.69 -4.38
C SER A 104 2.45 8.59 -3.60
N SER A 105 3.53 8.20 -4.28
CA SER A 105 4.89 8.14 -3.73
C SER A 105 5.51 9.55 -3.59
N ASN A 106 4.84 10.43 -2.84
CA ASN A 106 5.34 11.77 -2.53
C ASN A 106 5.77 11.84 -1.05
N LEU A 107 6.51 12.89 -0.71
CA LEU A 107 7.09 13.07 0.63
C LEU A 107 6.01 13.07 1.73
N LYS A 108 4.90 13.77 1.51
CA LYS A 108 3.79 13.86 2.48
C LYS A 108 3.12 12.52 2.71
N SER A 109 2.89 11.75 1.64
CA SER A 109 2.30 10.41 1.71
C SER A 109 3.24 9.44 2.40
N LEU A 110 4.55 9.50 2.11
CA LEU A 110 5.56 8.68 2.79
C LEU A 110 5.58 8.98 4.29
N GLN A 111 5.66 10.25 4.69
CA GLN A 111 5.60 10.64 6.10
C GLN A 111 4.30 10.21 6.80
N LYS A 112 3.17 10.28 6.09
CA LYS A 112 1.86 9.88 6.64
C LYS A 112 1.72 8.36 6.78
N THR A 113 2.27 7.60 5.83
CA THR A 113 2.12 6.14 5.79
C THR A 113 3.22 5.41 6.56
N MET A 114 4.43 5.98 6.60
CA MET A 114 5.59 5.49 7.35
C MET A 114 5.78 6.35 8.59
N SER A 115 4.92 6.20 9.59
CA SER A 115 5.10 6.87 10.88
C SER A 115 6.39 6.40 11.58
N ASP A 116 6.92 7.22 12.48
CA ASP A 116 8.11 6.88 13.28
C ASP A 116 7.97 5.53 14.02
N GLU A 117 6.74 5.16 14.36
CA GLU A 117 6.39 3.88 15.00
C GLU A 117 6.66 2.70 14.07
N ILE A 118 6.18 2.76 12.82
CA ILE A 118 6.37 1.70 11.82
C ILE A 118 7.87 1.56 11.49
N LEU A 119 8.57 2.68 11.38
CA LEU A 119 10.02 2.68 11.18
C LEU A 119 10.76 2.03 12.37
N ALA A 120 10.39 2.38 13.60
CA ALA A 120 11.00 1.81 14.80
C ALA A 120 10.73 0.30 14.93
N GLU A 121 9.50 -0.15 14.62
CA GLU A 121 9.15 -1.57 14.59
C GLU A 121 9.94 -2.33 13.53
N THR A 122 10.05 -1.78 12.32
CA THR A 122 10.77 -2.42 11.22
C THR A 122 12.27 -2.54 11.53
N ILE A 123 12.88 -1.50 12.09
CA ILE A 123 14.28 -1.52 12.52
C ILE A 123 14.48 -2.56 13.63
N ALA A 124 13.57 -2.62 14.61
CA ALA A 124 13.63 -3.58 15.71
C ALA A 124 13.46 -5.04 15.26
N GLN A 125 12.70 -5.29 14.19
CA GLN A 125 12.53 -6.62 13.60
C GLN A 125 13.68 -7.04 12.67
N SER A 126 14.41 -6.08 12.09
CA SER A 126 15.51 -6.35 11.15
C SER A 126 16.86 -6.69 11.80
N ASN A 127 16.99 -6.51 13.12
CA ASN A 127 18.23 -6.62 13.91
C ASN A 127 18.14 -7.69 15.01
#